data_AF-A0A382KJ81-F1
#
_entry.id   AF-A0A382KJ81-F1
#
_cell.length_a   1.000
_cell.length_b   1.000
_cell.length_c   1.000
_cell.angle_alpha   90.00
_cell.angle_beta   90.00
_cell.angle_gamma   90.00
#
_symmetry.space_group_name_H-M   'P 1'
#
loop_
_entity.id
_entity.type
_entity.pdbx_description
1 polymer ?
#
loop_
_entity_poly.entity_id
_entity_poly.type
_entity_poly.pdbx_seq_one_letter_code
_entity_poly.pdbx_strand_id
1 'polypeptide(L)'
;MNRKTAGIIAFSVISFFLYAFGVEFFEAVWSFPAKRAVPLMVFALVGTGVYSTFKLGFPQIKYLRHGIDVTRGIYDDPNDDGDLNHFRALTTALSATVGIGNIAGVATAIYYGGPGALFWMWVTAFFGTTLKYAECTLSMR
;
A
#
# COMPACT_ATOMS: atom_id res chain seq x y z
N MET A 1 3.95 22.97 -3.08
CA MET A 1 5.37 22.65 -2.77
C MET A 1 6.02 22.04 -4.01
N ASN A 2 7.23 22.44 -4.39
CA ASN A 2 7.90 21.91 -5.58
C ASN A 2 8.36 20.45 -5.35
N ARG A 3 8.21 19.56 -6.35
CA ARG A 3 8.58 18.13 -6.25
C ARG A 3 10.03 17.93 -5.79
N LYS A 4 10.95 18.80 -6.21
CA LYS A 4 12.36 18.76 -5.78
C LYS A 4 12.50 19.04 -4.27
N THR A 5 11.79 20.04 -3.77
CA THR A 5 11.79 20.40 -2.35
C THR A 5 11.17 19.31 -1.48
N ALA A 6 10.08 18.69 -1.95
CA ALA A 6 9.43 17.57 -1.26
C ALA A 6 10.38 16.37 -1.11
N GLY A 7 11.09 16.02 -2.19
CA GLY A 7 12.09 14.95 -2.17
C GLY A 7 13.22 15.24 -1.18
N ILE A 8 13.79 16.44 -1.23
CA ILE A 8 14.86 16.84 -0.30
C ILE A 8 14.38 16.75 1.15
N ILE A 9 13.19 17.27 1.47
CA ILE A 9 12.64 17.19 2.83
C ILE A 9 12.50 15.73 3.28
N ALA A 10 11.94 14.85 2.44
CA ALA A 10 11.77 13.44 2.79
C ALA A 10 13.12 12.76 3.07
N PHE A 11 14.12 12.96 2.21
CA PHE A 11 15.46 12.41 2.42
C PHE A 11 16.15 13.00 3.65
N SER A 12 16.00 14.31 3.91
CA SER A 12 16.55 14.95 5.11
C SER A 12 15.92 14.41 6.39
N VAL A 13 14.61 14.15 6.40
CA VAL A 13 13.92 13.54 7.54
C VAL A 13 14.44 12.12 7.77
N ILE A 14 14.51 11.29 6.71
CA ILE A 14 15.02 9.92 6.83
C ILE A 14 16.46 9.91 7.35
N SER A 15 17.33 10.74 6.79
CA SER A 15 18.73 10.87 7.23
C SER A 15 18.85 11.37 8.67
N PHE A 16 17.99 12.31 9.09
CA PHE A 16 17.94 12.77 10.47
C PHE A 16 17.56 11.64 11.42
N PHE A 17 16.50 10.88 11.13
CA PHE A 17 16.10 9.75 11.96
C PHE A 17 17.17 8.66 12.01
N LEU A 18 17.82 8.35 10.89
CA LEU A 18 18.94 7.41 10.83
C LEU A 18 20.14 7.88 11.66
N TYR A 19 20.46 9.18 11.62
CA TYR A 19 21.55 9.74 12.41
C TYR A 19 21.22 9.80 13.91
N ALA A 20 20.00 10.21 14.27
CA ALA A 20 19.60 10.42 15.66
C ALA A 20 19.30 9.11 16.42
N PHE A 21 18.74 8.10 15.75
CA PHE A 21 18.30 6.84 16.37
C PHE A 21 19.06 5.61 15.86
N GLY A 22 19.94 5.78 14.88
CA GLY A 22 20.72 4.70 14.30
C GLY A 22 19.89 3.72 13.46
N VAL A 23 20.60 2.75 12.89
CA VAL A 23 19.98 1.63 12.14
C VAL A 23 19.18 0.72 13.07
N GLU A 24 19.47 0.72 14.37
CA GLU A 24 18.78 -0.13 15.34
C GLU A 24 17.28 0.15 15.46
N PHE A 25 16.88 1.41 15.32
CA PHE A 25 15.47 1.80 15.27
C PHE A 25 14.77 1.23 14.03
N PHE A 26 15.40 1.33 12.87
CA PHE A 26 14.89 0.76 11.63
C PHE A 26 14.72 -0.76 11.75
N GLU A 27 15.73 -1.44 12.30
CA GLU A 27 15.67 -2.87 12.60
C GLU A 27 14.55 -3.19 13.59
N ALA A 28 14.30 -2.36 14.61
CA ALA A 28 13.19 -2.61 15.55
C ALA A 28 11.80 -2.53 14.90
N VAL A 29 11.65 -1.71 13.85
CA VAL A 29 10.39 -1.52 13.13
C VAL A 29 10.18 -2.60 12.06
N TRP A 30 11.23 -2.93 11.32
CA TRP A 30 11.16 -3.74 10.09
C TRP A 30 11.73 -5.15 10.22
N SER A 31 12.63 -5.42 11.18
CA SER A 31 13.34 -6.70 11.19
C SER A 31 12.42 -7.87 11.53
N PHE A 32 12.58 -8.93 10.73
CA PHE A 32 12.08 -10.27 10.97
C PHE A 32 13.06 -11.24 10.31
N PRO A 33 13.43 -12.37 10.95
CA PRO A 33 13.04 -12.83 12.30
C PRO A 33 14.02 -12.37 13.41
N ALA A 34 15.01 -11.53 13.10
CA ALA A 34 16.20 -11.30 13.95
C ALA A 34 15.93 -10.70 15.34
N LYS A 35 14.96 -9.77 15.49
CA LYS A 35 14.65 -9.13 16.79
C LYS A 35 13.26 -9.46 17.34
N ARG A 36 12.27 -9.75 16.48
CA ARG A 36 10.87 -10.03 16.87
C ARG A 36 10.25 -11.06 15.95
N ALA A 37 9.30 -11.84 16.49
CA ALA A 37 8.55 -12.84 15.74
C ALA A 37 7.65 -12.23 14.66
N VAL A 38 7.20 -10.98 14.82
CA VAL A 38 6.44 -10.23 13.81
C VAL A 38 6.92 -8.78 13.81
N PRO A 39 7.24 -8.18 12.63
CA PRO A 39 7.63 -6.78 12.56
C PRO A 39 6.54 -5.85 13.08
N LEU A 40 6.91 -4.79 13.81
CA LEU A 40 5.97 -3.77 14.26
C LEU A 40 5.20 -3.13 13.11
N MET A 41 5.86 -2.94 11.97
CA MET A 41 5.24 -2.35 10.79
C MET A 41 4.10 -3.21 10.24
N VAL A 42 4.21 -4.54 10.31
CA VAL A 42 3.13 -5.44 9.86
C VAL A 42 1.89 -5.26 10.74
N PHE A 43 2.07 -5.18 12.06
CA PHE A 43 0.97 -4.89 12.98
C PHE A 43 0.33 -3.53 12.72
N ALA A 44 1.13 -2.49 12.49
CA ALA A 44 0.63 -1.15 12.21
C ALA A 44 -0.18 -1.12 10.89
N LEU A 45 0.35 -1.70 9.81
CA LEU A 45 -0.29 -1.70 8.50
C LEU A 45 -1.57 -2.55 8.48
N VAL A 46 -1.48 -3.81 8.92
CA VAL A 46 -2.64 -4.71 8.91
C VAL A 46 -3.67 -4.23 9.94
N GLY A 47 -3.24 -3.80 11.13
CA GLY A 47 -4.14 -3.28 12.16
C GLY A 47 -4.90 -2.02 11.71
N THR A 48 -4.22 -1.09 11.04
CA THR A 48 -4.87 0.11 10.48
C THR A 48 -5.81 -0.26 9.33
N GLY A 49 -5.42 -1.22 8.48
CA GLY A 49 -6.27 -1.77 7.42
C GLY A 49 -7.57 -2.35 7.99
N VAL A 50 -7.46 -3.23 8.97
CA VAL A 50 -8.59 -3.84 9.69
C VAL A 50 -9.50 -2.77 10.29
N TYR A 51 -8.93 -1.83 11.07
CA TYR A 51 -9.68 -0.71 11.65
C TYR A 51 -10.45 0.09 10.59
N SER A 52 -9.77 0.44 9.49
CA SER A 52 -10.33 1.24 8.41
C SER A 52 -11.42 0.47 7.66
N THR A 53 -11.24 -0.84 7.45
CA THR A 53 -12.25 -1.72 6.84
C THR A 53 -13.55 -1.72 7.64
N PHE A 54 -13.47 -1.89 8.96
CA PHE A 54 -14.67 -1.87 9.80
C PHE A 54 -15.30 -0.47 9.87
N LYS A 55 -14.48 0.58 10.04
CA LYS A 55 -14.96 1.97 10.12
C LYS A 55 -15.65 2.43 8.84
N LEU A 56 -15.14 2.03 7.67
CA LEU A 56 -15.69 2.40 6.36
C LEU A 56 -16.77 1.42 5.88
N GLY A 57 -17.07 0.37 6.64
CA GLY A 57 -18.13 -0.59 6.30
C GLY A 57 -17.82 -1.45 5.08
N PHE A 58 -16.62 -2.03 5.02
CA PHE A 58 -16.19 -2.95 3.95
C PHE A 58 -16.30 -2.38 2.52
N PRO A 59 -15.65 -1.24 2.23
CA PRO A 59 -15.74 -0.58 0.93
C PRO A 59 -15.30 -1.48 -0.25
N GLN A 60 -14.34 -2.37 -0.03
CA GLN A 60 -13.85 -3.32 -1.03
C GLN A 60 -14.89 -4.35 -1.49
N ILE A 61 -15.95 -4.58 -0.71
CA ILE A 61 -17.08 -5.42 -1.14
C ILE A 61 -18.18 -4.53 -1.75
N LYS A 62 -18.49 -3.41 -1.07
CA LYS A 62 -19.60 -2.52 -1.46
C LYS A 62 -19.38 -1.84 -2.81
N TYR A 63 -18.16 -1.42 -3.10
CA TYR A 63 -17.85 -0.57 -4.26
C TYR A 63 -17.08 -1.29 -5.37
N LEU A 64 -16.85 -2.61 -5.26
CA LEU A 64 -16.08 -3.35 -6.25
C LEU A 64 -16.67 -3.24 -7.66
N ARG A 65 -17.99 -3.39 -7.79
CA ARG A 65 -18.69 -3.27 -9.08
C ARG A 65 -18.55 -1.87 -9.66
N HIS A 66 -18.78 -0.85 -8.83
CA HIS A 66 -18.62 0.54 -9.24
C HIS A 66 -17.18 0.83 -9.70
N GLY A 67 -16.17 0.34 -8.99
CA GLY A 67 -14.77 0.49 -9.40
C GLY A 67 -14.49 -0.14 -10.76
N ILE A 68 -15.06 -1.31 -11.04
CA ILE A 68 -14.95 -1.94 -12.37
C ILE A 68 -15.60 -1.07 -13.44
N ASP A 69 -16.81 -0.55 -13.20
CA ASP A 69 -17.53 0.31 -14.15
C ASP A 69 -16.78 1.63 -14.43
N VAL A 70 -16.17 2.23 -13.40
CA VAL A 70 -15.27 3.39 -13.52
C VAL A 70 -14.07 3.06 -14.40
N THR A 71 -13.37 1.96 -14.13
CA THR A 71 -12.18 1.58 -14.90
C THR A 71 -12.48 1.10 -16.33
N ARG A 72 -13.74 0.74 -16.62
CA ARG A 72 -14.23 0.45 -17.97
C ARG A 72 -14.56 1.69 -18.79
N GLY A 73 -14.54 2.87 -18.16
CA GLY A 73 -14.83 4.14 -18.81
C GLY A 73 -16.31 4.48 -18.91
N ILE A 74 -17.20 3.81 -18.15
CA ILE A 74 -18.64 4.15 -18.10
C ILE A 74 -18.84 5.58 -17.57
N TYR A 75 -17.91 6.04 -16.75
CA TYR A 75 -17.91 7.36 -16.12
C TYR A 75 -16.76 8.26 -16.64
N ASP A 76 -16.14 7.94 -17.79
CA ASP A 76 -15.12 8.82 -18.38
C ASP A 76 -15.81 10.01 -19.09
N ASP A 77 -15.52 11.25 -18.65
CA ASP A 77 -15.88 12.48 -19.38
C ASP A 77 -14.59 13.22 -19.83
N PRO A 78 -14.43 13.54 -21.12
CA PRO A 78 -13.29 14.32 -21.62
C PRO A 78 -13.15 15.73 -21.02
N ASN A 79 -14.21 16.25 -20.38
CA ASN A 79 -14.23 17.56 -19.74
C ASN A 79 -13.91 17.49 -18.24
N ASP A 80 -13.76 16.30 -17.66
CA ASP A 80 -13.36 16.15 -16.26
C ASP A 80 -11.92 16.59 -16.05
N ASP A 81 -11.67 17.27 -14.92
CA ASP A 81 -10.33 17.67 -14.50
C ASP A 81 -9.46 16.43 -14.19
N GLY A 82 -8.44 16.18 -15.01
CA GLY A 82 -7.47 15.10 -14.79
C GLY A 82 -6.52 14.87 -15.95
N ASP A 83 -5.27 14.52 -15.64
CA ASP A 83 -4.24 14.25 -16.67
C ASP A 83 -4.42 12.89 -17.37
N LEU A 84 -5.15 11.96 -16.74
CA LEU A 84 -5.32 10.57 -17.16
C LEU A 84 -6.78 10.14 -17.01
N ASN A 85 -7.29 9.35 -17.96
CA ASN A 85 -8.56 8.65 -17.77
C ASN A 85 -8.46 7.56 -16.69
N HIS A 86 -9.61 7.08 -16.20
CA HIS A 86 -9.66 6.16 -15.07
C HIS A 86 -8.88 4.86 -15.33
N PHE A 87 -8.96 4.29 -16.54
CA PHE A 87 -8.23 3.06 -16.89
C PHE A 87 -6.71 3.25 -16.93
N ARG A 88 -6.24 4.38 -17.48
CA ARG A 88 -4.80 4.72 -17.51
C ARG A 88 -4.29 4.96 -16.09
N ALA A 89 -5.04 5.66 -15.25
CA ALA A 89 -4.68 5.85 -13.85
C ALA A 89 -4.53 4.50 -13.11
N LEU A 90 -5.47 3.56 -13.31
CA LEU A 90 -5.37 2.20 -12.77
C LEU A 90 -4.11 1.49 -13.29
N THR A 91 -3.86 1.53 -14.60
CA THR A 91 -2.73 0.84 -15.21
C THR A 91 -1.39 1.40 -14.73
N THR A 92 -1.29 2.72 -14.54
CA THR A 92 -0.12 3.38 -13.95
C THR A 92 0.11 2.92 -12.51
N ALA A 93 -0.94 2.85 -11.69
CA ALA A 93 -0.84 2.36 -10.32
C ALA A 93 -0.47 0.86 -10.25
N LEU A 94 -1.02 0.03 -11.15
CA LEU A 94 -0.70 -1.39 -11.24
C LEU A 94 0.76 -1.62 -11.68
N SER A 95 1.25 -0.85 -12.65
CA SER A 95 2.64 -0.91 -13.10
C SER A 95 3.63 -0.60 -11.95
N ALA A 96 3.27 0.33 -11.07
CA ALA A 96 4.09 0.66 -9.90
C ALA A 96 4.08 -0.42 -8.80
N THR A 97 3.09 -1.32 -8.80
CA THR A 97 2.88 -2.29 -7.71
C THR A 97 3.10 -3.74 -8.12
N VAL A 98 3.03 -4.06 -9.41
CA VAL A 98 3.29 -5.39 -9.96
C VAL A 98 4.67 -5.43 -10.58
N GLY A 99 5.58 -6.21 -10.00
CA GLY A 99 6.93 -6.38 -10.53
C GLY A 99 7.62 -7.65 -10.06
N ILE A 100 8.90 -7.79 -10.41
CA ILE A 100 9.74 -8.94 -10.04
C ILE A 100 9.76 -9.15 -8.52
N GLY A 101 9.70 -8.05 -7.75
CA GLY A 101 9.62 -8.09 -6.29
C GLY A 101 8.43 -8.88 -5.76
N ASN A 102 7.28 -8.87 -6.43
CA ASN A 102 6.11 -9.62 -6.00
C ASN A 102 6.29 -11.12 -6.27
N ILE A 103 6.92 -11.49 -7.38
CA ILE A 103 7.20 -12.89 -7.73
C ILE A 103 8.22 -13.46 -6.74
N ALA A 104 9.36 -12.79 -6.58
CA ALA A 104 10.42 -13.20 -5.65
C ALA A 104 9.95 -13.16 -4.19
N GLY A 105 9.15 -12.15 -3.83
CA GLY A 105 8.58 -12.01 -2.49
C GLY A 105 7.61 -13.15 -2.15
N VAL A 106 6.72 -13.50 -3.08
CA VAL A 106 5.80 -14.65 -2.90
C VAL A 106 6.59 -15.96 -2.78
N ALA A 107 7.58 -16.20 -3.65
CA ALA A 107 8.43 -17.38 -3.57
C ALA A 107 9.17 -17.47 -2.22
N THR A 108 9.74 -16.35 -1.76
CA THR A 108 10.46 -16.26 -0.49
C THR A 108 9.54 -16.52 0.70
N ALA A 109 8.33 -15.94 0.68
CA ALA A 109 7.36 -16.12 1.74
C ALA A 109 6.84 -17.56 1.82
N ILE A 110 6.64 -18.23 0.69
CA ILE A 110 6.27 -19.66 0.67
C ILE A 110 7.45 -20.52 1.11
N TYR A 111 8.68 -20.21 0.69
CA TYR A 111 9.87 -20.94 1.09
C TYR A 111 10.09 -20.92 2.61
N TYR A 112 10.00 -19.75 3.24
CA TYR A 112 10.21 -19.61 4.69
C TYR A 112 8.96 -19.84 5.54
N GLY A 113 7.78 -19.44 5.05
CA GLY A 113 6.51 -19.50 5.78
C GLY A 113 5.62 -20.70 5.44
N GLY A 114 6.02 -21.53 4.46
CA GLY A 114 5.24 -22.63 3.95
C GLY A 114 4.02 -22.20 3.11
N PRO A 115 3.20 -23.15 2.65
CA PRO A 115 2.05 -22.87 1.78
C PRO A 115 0.98 -21.99 2.44
N GLY A 116 0.91 -21.99 3.78
CA GLY A 116 -0.02 -21.14 4.54
C GLY A 116 0.24 -19.63 4.38
N ALA A 117 1.42 -19.23 3.88
CA ALA A 117 1.72 -17.84 3.58
C ALA A 117 0.74 -17.22 2.57
N LEU A 118 0.27 -17.99 1.58
CA LEU A 118 -0.68 -17.52 0.57
C LEU A 118 -2.02 -17.07 1.17
N PHE A 119 -2.54 -17.83 2.13
CA PHE A 119 -3.77 -17.45 2.84
C PHE A 119 -3.60 -16.09 3.52
N TRP A 120 -2.49 -15.90 4.23
CA TRP A 120 -2.22 -14.63 4.90
C TRP A 120 -1.99 -13.49 3.92
N MET A 121 -1.41 -13.74 2.74
CA MET A 121 -1.30 -12.73 1.69
C MET A 121 -2.67 -12.25 1.18
N TRP A 122 -3.65 -13.15 1.03
CA TRP A 122 -5.00 -12.73 0.66
C TRP A 122 -5.68 -11.93 1.76
N VAL A 123 -5.50 -12.33 3.02
CA VAL A 123 -6.03 -11.59 4.18
C VAL A 123 -5.43 -10.18 4.23
N THR A 124 -4.11 -10.05 4.08
CA THR A 124 -3.46 -8.73 4.08
C THR A 124 -3.85 -7.90 2.87
N ALA A 125 -3.99 -8.50 1.68
CA ALA A 125 -4.49 -7.81 0.49
C ALA A 125 -5.91 -7.28 0.70
N PHE A 126 -6.80 -8.07 1.29
CA PHE A 126 -8.19 -7.68 1.56
C PHE A 126 -8.30 -6.43 2.45
N PHE A 127 -7.57 -6.41 3.57
CA PHE A 127 -7.54 -5.23 4.46
C PHE A 127 -6.71 -4.09 3.87
N GLY A 128 -5.67 -4.40 3.10
CA GLY A 128 -4.82 -3.43 2.39
C GLY A 128 -5.58 -2.63 1.34
N THR A 129 -6.55 -3.24 0.64
CA THR A 129 -7.41 -2.54 -0.33
C THR A 129 -8.18 -1.38 0.31
N THR A 130 -8.71 -1.56 1.52
CA THR A 130 -9.37 -0.45 2.22
C THR A 130 -8.40 0.67 2.59
N LEU A 131 -7.18 0.33 3.00
CA LEU A 131 -6.16 1.32 3.32
C LEU A 131 -5.77 2.14 2.09
N LYS A 132 -5.61 1.48 0.94
CA LYS A 132 -5.38 2.16 -0.35
C LYS A 132 -6.55 3.04 -0.78
N TYR A 133 -7.79 2.58 -0.58
CA TYR A 133 -8.97 3.40 -0.82
C TYR A 133 -8.96 4.68 0.04
N ALA A 134 -8.62 4.57 1.32
CA ALA A 134 -8.51 5.72 2.20
C ALA A 134 -7.38 6.67 1.78
N GLU A 135 -6.20 6.14 1.41
CA GLU A 135 -5.05 6.91 0.92
C GLU A 135 -5.41 7.74 -0.32
N CYS A 136 -6.02 7.12 -1.33
CA CYS A 136 -6.45 7.82 -2.55
C CYS A 136 -7.55 8.85 -2.28
N THR A 137 -8.46 8.58 -1.33
CA THR A 137 -9.50 9.55 -0.95
C THR A 137 -8.91 10.76 -0.24
N LEU A 138 -7.90 10.54 0.61
CA LEU A 138 -7.18 11.59 1.33
C LEU A 138 -6.31 12.43 0.39
N SER A 139 -5.77 11.85 -0.70
CA SER A 139 -4.93 12.59 -1.66
C SER A 139 -5.69 13.61 -2.51
N MET A 140 -7.03 13.56 -2.52
CA MET A 140 -7.87 14.54 -3.21
C MET A 140 -8.08 15.84 -2.38
N ARG A 141 -7.55 15.90 -1.15
CA ARG A 141 -7.56 17.10 -0.30
C ARG A 141 -6.18 17.73 -0.25
#